data_AF-K1TF51-F1
#
_entry.id   AF-K1TF51-F1
#
_cell.length_a   1.000
_cell.length_b   1.000
_cell.length_c   1.000
_cell.angle_alpha   90.00
_cell.angle_beta   90.00
_cell.angle_gamma   90.00
#
_symmetry.space_group_name_H-M   'P 1'
#
loop_
_entity.id
_entity.type
_entity.pdbx_description
1 polymer ?
#
loop_
_entity_poly.entity_id
_entity_poly.type
_entity_poly.pdbx_seq_one_letter_code
_entity_poly.pdbx_strand_id
1 'polypeptide(L)'
;GTRLKPDYGKEYFTIMDFRNACRLFADPEFDGDPISVIDDGDDPGDEPTIDPPKPPAPTPTPGGDTDNPPEKKHKFRVRGVEVTILNERVQYYDKDGKLITESVTDYSRKNILGEYATLDSFLRAWNSEEKKQAIIDELQERGVLLEALRQIAGNKDIDDFDLICHIAYDKAPLTKAERANNVRKRGYLYKYSGLAQEVLSALLDKYMNEGIQDIENLEILSNDPFRKFGTPMKIAKLFGGKSGYIQAIRDLQKEIYAA
;
A
#
# COMPACT_ATOMS: atom_id res chain seq x y z
N GLY A 1 13.73 3.42 29.81
CA GLY A 1 12.34 3.61 30.27
C GLY A 1 11.76 4.89 29.67
N THR A 2 10.46 4.90 29.36
CA THR A 2 9.73 5.96 28.64
C THR A 2 9.39 7.21 29.48
N ARG A 3 9.65 7.18 30.79
CA ARG A 3 9.41 8.33 31.68
C ARG A 3 10.42 9.45 31.43
N LEU A 4 9.94 10.68 31.26
CA LEU A 4 10.75 11.90 31.23
C LEU A 4 11.28 12.22 32.63
N LYS A 5 12.45 12.87 32.71
CA LYS A 5 13.04 13.35 33.96
C LYS A 5 13.78 14.67 33.74
N PRO A 6 13.04 15.80 33.64
CA PRO A 6 13.61 17.11 33.32
C PRO A 6 14.71 17.57 34.30
N ASP A 7 14.55 17.29 35.59
CA ASP A 7 15.56 17.61 36.63
C ASP A 7 16.93 16.95 36.40
N TYR A 8 16.99 15.92 35.54
CA TYR A 8 18.20 15.19 35.16
C TYR A 8 18.52 15.38 33.67
N GLY A 9 17.93 16.40 33.02
CA GLY A 9 18.14 16.71 31.61
C GLY A 9 17.53 15.71 30.62
N LYS A 10 16.65 14.82 31.09
CA LYS A 10 15.99 13.82 30.24
C LYS A 10 14.63 14.31 29.76
N GLU A 11 14.66 15.09 28.69
CA GLU A 11 13.46 15.71 28.07
C GLU A 11 12.90 14.93 26.89
N TYR A 12 13.60 13.88 26.43
CA TYR A 12 13.14 13.01 25.36
C TYR A 12 13.29 11.52 25.72
N PHE A 13 12.60 10.69 24.96
CA PHE A 13 12.81 9.25 24.93
C PHE A 13 12.69 8.76 23.49
N THR A 14 13.26 7.60 23.20
CA THR A 14 13.23 6.98 21.88
C THR A 14 12.42 5.71 21.95
N ILE A 15 11.46 5.55 21.04
CA ILE A 15 10.77 4.29 20.78
C ILE A 15 11.43 3.69 19.54
N MET A 16 11.81 2.42 19.60
CA MET A 16 12.28 1.66 18.45
C MET A 16 11.21 0.63 18.10
N ASP A 17 10.65 0.74 16.90
CA ASP A 17 9.66 -0.20 16.39
C ASP A 17 10.27 -1.08 15.29
N PHE A 18 10.51 -2.34 15.65
CA PHE A 18 11.10 -3.33 14.74
C PHE A 18 10.06 -4.10 13.92
N ARG A 19 8.77 -3.94 14.24
CA ARG A 19 7.67 -4.68 13.61
C ARG A 19 6.73 -3.80 12.81
N ASN A 20 7.06 -2.51 12.66
CA ASN A 20 6.23 -1.51 12.00
C ASN A 20 4.79 -1.43 12.58
N ALA A 21 4.65 -1.74 13.88
CA ALA A 21 3.39 -1.66 14.61
C ALA A 21 2.93 -0.21 14.80
N CYS A 22 3.86 0.77 14.81
CA CYS A 22 3.54 2.19 14.94
C CYS A 22 2.66 2.71 13.80
N ARG A 23 2.67 2.05 12.63
CA ARG A 23 1.77 2.37 11.52
C ARG A 23 0.29 2.20 11.90
N LEU A 24 -0.01 1.30 12.83
CA LEU A 24 -1.37 1.02 13.27
C LEU A 24 -1.96 2.15 14.12
N PHE A 25 -1.15 3.05 14.69
CA PHE A 25 -1.68 4.27 15.35
C PHE A 25 -2.32 5.26 14.37
N ALA A 26 -2.09 5.10 13.06
CA ALA A 26 -2.81 5.86 12.03
C ALA A 26 -4.15 5.20 11.65
N ASP A 27 -4.44 4.00 12.13
CA ASP A 27 -5.70 3.28 11.91
C ASP A 27 -6.70 3.59 13.05
N PRO A 28 -7.80 4.31 12.76
CA PRO A 28 -8.81 4.65 13.77
C PRO A 28 -9.46 3.43 14.44
N GLU A 29 -9.53 2.28 13.76
CA GLU A 29 -10.10 1.05 14.34
C GLU A 29 -9.11 0.36 15.31
N PHE A 30 -7.82 0.68 15.23
CA PHE A 30 -6.79 0.11 16.09
C PHE A 30 -6.60 0.89 17.39
N ASP A 31 -6.57 2.23 17.33
CA ASP A 31 -6.28 3.10 18.49
C ASP A 31 -7.51 3.27 19.41
N GLY A 32 -8.72 2.94 18.92
CA GLY A 32 -9.98 3.04 19.65
C GLY A 32 -10.33 4.47 20.08
N ASP A 33 -11.46 4.63 20.77
CA ASP A 33 -11.79 5.92 21.38
C ASP A 33 -10.93 6.14 22.65
N PRO A 34 -10.34 7.34 22.83
CA PRO A 34 -9.43 7.60 23.94
C PRO A 34 -10.13 7.42 25.28
N ILE A 35 -9.63 6.50 26.10
CA ILE A 35 -10.15 6.25 27.45
C ILE A 35 -9.76 7.44 28.33
N SER A 36 -10.74 8.23 28.77
CA SER A 36 -10.56 9.26 29.77
C SER A 36 -10.33 8.60 31.13
N VAL A 37 -9.05 8.49 31.54
CA VAL A 37 -8.71 8.09 32.90
C VAL A 37 -8.99 9.28 33.81
N ILE A 38 -10.09 9.19 34.56
CA ILE A 38 -10.35 10.04 35.72
C ILE A 38 -9.27 9.66 36.75
N ASP A 39 -8.50 10.64 37.21
CA ASP A 39 -7.55 10.43 38.30
C ASP A 39 -8.38 10.38 39.60
N ASP A 40 -8.44 9.20 40.22
CA ASP A 40 -9.10 9.01 41.52
C ASP A 40 -8.30 9.72 42.61
N GLY A 41 -8.59 11.00 42.78
CA GLY A 41 -8.13 11.86 43.86
C GLY A 41 -9.31 12.51 44.57
N ASP A 42 -10.05 11.69 45.32
CA ASP A 42 -10.85 12.02 46.52
C ASP A 42 -11.62 13.36 46.53
N ASP A 43 -12.87 13.35 46.03
CA ASP A 43 -13.97 14.15 46.60
C ASP A 43 -15.33 13.48 46.26
N PRO A 44 -16.20 13.13 47.23
CA PRO A 44 -17.50 12.54 46.96
C PRO A 44 -18.55 13.65 46.83
N GLY A 45 -18.84 14.09 45.61
CA GLY A 45 -19.97 15.00 45.41
C GLY A 45 -20.03 15.66 44.03
N ASP A 46 -21.17 15.45 43.38
CA ASP A 46 -21.69 16.13 42.19
C ASP A 46 -21.06 15.81 40.82
N GLU A 47 -21.85 15.11 40.00
CA GLU A 47 -21.81 15.25 38.55
C GLU A 47 -22.04 16.71 38.14
N PRO A 48 -21.30 17.22 37.15
CA PRO A 48 -21.94 18.04 36.15
C PRO A 48 -21.68 17.48 34.76
N THR A 49 -22.76 17.11 34.09
CA THR A 49 -22.85 17.07 32.63
C THR A 49 -22.47 18.44 32.07
N ILE A 50 -21.25 18.57 31.54
CA ILE A 50 -20.86 19.74 30.75
C ILE A 50 -21.13 19.41 29.28
N ASP A 51 -22.30 19.83 28.80
CA ASP A 51 -22.56 19.92 27.37
C ASP A 51 -21.47 20.80 26.71
N PRO A 52 -20.86 20.36 25.59
CA PRO A 52 -19.86 21.17 24.92
C PRO A 52 -20.50 22.44 24.34
N PRO A 53 -19.86 23.61 24.45
CA PRO A 53 -20.43 24.86 23.96
C PRO A 53 -20.54 24.81 22.43
N LYS A 54 -21.75 25.11 21.93
CA LYS A 54 -22.02 25.26 20.51
C LYS A 54 -21.14 26.39 19.94
N PRO A 55 -20.37 26.16 18.86
CA PRO A 55 -19.48 27.18 18.31
C PRO A 55 -20.29 28.35 17.74
N PRO A 56 -19.79 29.60 17.85
CA PRO A 56 -20.47 30.76 17.28
C PRO A 56 -20.48 30.67 15.74
N ALA A 57 -21.61 31.07 15.14
CA ALA A 57 -21.77 31.13 13.70
C ALA A 57 -20.77 32.12 13.07
N PRO A 58 -20.09 31.77 11.97
CA PRO A 58 -19.16 32.68 11.31
C PRO A 58 -19.92 33.82 10.62
N THR A 59 -19.43 35.04 10.84
CA THR A 59 -19.82 36.24 10.07
C THR A 59 -19.27 36.15 8.64
N PRO A 60 -20.01 36.58 7.62
CA PRO A 60 -19.55 36.47 6.24
C PRO A 60 -18.57 37.60 5.91
N THR A 61 -17.37 37.24 5.48
CA THR A 61 -16.50 38.14 4.70
C THR A 61 -16.21 37.50 3.34
N PRO A 62 -16.10 38.31 2.26
CA PRO A 62 -16.34 37.84 0.90
C PRO A 62 -15.04 37.52 0.16
N GLY A 63 -15.05 36.37 -0.53
CA GLY A 63 -14.26 36.15 -1.74
C GLY A 63 -13.00 35.31 -1.59
N GLY A 64 -13.01 34.12 -2.19
CA GLY A 64 -11.81 33.31 -2.45
C GLY A 64 -12.08 31.81 -2.48
N ASP A 65 -12.80 31.34 -3.51
CA ASP A 65 -12.98 29.91 -3.81
C ASP A 65 -11.63 29.18 -3.91
N THR A 66 -11.37 28.25 -3.00
CA THR A 66 -10.62 27.02 -3.27
C THR A 66 -11.20 25.92 -2.39
N ASP A 67 -12.14 25.15 -2.96
CA ASP A 67 -12.72 23.94 -2.39
C ASP A 67 -11.64 22.86 -2.28
N ASN A 68 -10.98 22.78 -1.13
CA ASN A 68 -10.34 21.56 -0.64
C ASN A 68 -10.62 21.50 0.88
N PRO A 69 -11.33 20.48 1.38
CA PRO A 69 -11.50 20.32 2.82
C PRO A 69 -10.10 20.17 3.46
N PRO A 70 -9.76 20.95 4.50
CA PRO A 70 -8.49 20.78 5.16
C PRO A 70 -8.42 19.35 5.72
N GLU A 71 -7.41 18.59 5.30
CA GLU A 71 -7.09 17.30 5.89
C GLU A 71 -7.09 17.46 7.42
N LYS A 72 -7.93 16.69 8.10
CA LYS A 72 -8.10 16.76 9.56
C LYS A 72 -6.75 16.48 10.21
N LYS A 73 -6.05 17.52 10.64
CA LYS A 73 -4.87 17.39 11.51
C LYS A 73 -5.31 16.69 12.79
N HIS A 74 -4.99 15.40 12.92
CA HIS A 74 -5.29 14.61 14.11
C HIS A 74 -4.60 15.27 15.31
N LYS A 75 -5.40 15.64 16.34
CA LYS A 75 -4.90 16.22 17.57
C LYS A 75 -4.49 15.10 18.52
N PHE A 76 -3.22 15.01 18.86
CA PHE A 76 -2.76 14.08 19.89
C PHE A 76 -3.04 14.72 21.26
N ARG A 77 -3.61 13.95 22.18
CA ARG A 77 -3.83 14.35 23.58
C ARG A 77 -3.11 13.39 24.49
N VAL A 78 -2.17 13.90 25.29
CA VAL A 78 -1.54 13.13 26.36
C VAL A 78 -1.82 13.86 27.67
N ARG A 79 -2.62 13.25 28.56
CA ARG A 79 -2.96 13.80 29.89
C ARG A 79 -3.48 15.24 29.89
N GLY A 80 -4.39 15.57 28.96
CA GLY A 80 -5.02 16.89 28.89
C GLY A 80 -4.14 18.02 28.33
N VAL A 81 -2.89 17.73 27.93
CA VAL A 81 -2.01 18.69 27.26
C VAL A 81 -2.19 18.60 25.75
N GLU A 82 -2.46 19.74 25.11
CA GLU A 82 -2.50 19.84 23.66
C GLU A 82 -1.08 19.71 23.09
N VAL A 83 -0.87 18.69 22.25
CA VAL A 83 0.39 18.51 21.55
C VAL A 83 0.16 18.59 20.04
N THR A 84 1.10 19.19 19.34
CA THR A 84 1.09 19.33 17.88
C THR A 84 2.42 18.87 17.32
N ILE A 85 2.40 18.24 16.15
CA ILE A 85 3.63 17.90 15.42
C ILE A 85 4.20 19.21 14.86
N LEU A 86 5.34 19.65 15.40
CA LEU A 86 6.02 20.86 14.94
C LEU A 86 6.76 20.63 13.62
N ASN A 87 7.33 19.44 13.43
CA ASN A 87 8.05 19.05 12.23
C ASN A 87 8.12 17.52 12.14
N GLU A 88 8.02 16.99 10.92
CA GLU A 88 8.21 15.58 10.61
C GLU A 88 9.26 15.46 9.50
N ARG A 89 10.25 14.59 9.71
CA ARG A 89 11.27 14.29 8.70
C ARG A 89 11.41 12.79 8.55
N VAL A 90 11.14 12.30 7.35
CA VAL A 90 11.41 10.91 6.97
C VAL A 90 12.76 10.85 6.27
N GLN A 91 13.60 9.91 6.68
CA GLN A 91 14.91 9.66 6.07
C GLN A 91 15.02 8.18 5.70
N TYR A 92 15.69 7.91 4.60
CA TYR A 92 15.87 6.55 4.07
C TYR A 92 17.35 6.22 4.01
N TYR A 93 17.66 4.94 4.22
CA TYR A 93 19.02 4.41 4.03
C TYR A 93 19.10 3.72 2.67
N ASP A 94 20.25 3.85 2.01
CA ASP A 94 20.59 3.10 0.82
C ASP A 94 20.96 1.65 1.15
N LYS A 95 21.23 0.85 0.11
CA LYS A 95 21.63 -0.55 0.24
C LYS A 95 22.93 -0.77 1.02
N ASP A 96 23.76 0.26 1.15
CA ASP A 96 25.04 0.24 1.87
C ASP A 96 24.91 0.83 3.29
N GLY A 97 23.70 1.15 3.73
CA GLY A 97 23.39 1.69 5.06
C GLY A 97 23.70 3.18 5.22
N LYS A 98 23.88 3.93 4.14
CA LYS A 98 24.11 5.39 4.18
C LYS A 98 22.81 6.14 3.96
N LEU A 99 22.70 7.32 4.57
CA LEU A 99 21.53 8.17 4.38
C LEU A 99 21.42 8.65 2.93
N ILE A 100 20.25 8.44 2.33
CA ILE A 100 19.89 9.02 1.05
C ILE A 100 19.66 10.52 1.27
N THR A 101 20.50 11.33 0.63
CA THR A 101 20.48 12.80 0.77
C THR A 101 19.69 13.50 -0.33
N GLU A 102 19.38 12.78 -1.41
CA GLU A 102 18.52 13.23 -2.50
C GLU A 102 17.06 12.78 -2.29
N SER A 103 16.18 13.09 -3.25
CA SER A 103 14.80 12.61 -3.19
C SER A 103 14.77 11.08 -3.38
N VAL A 104 13.87 10.40 -2.67
CA VAL A 104 13.66 8.94 -2.82
C VAL A 104 13.30 8.57 -4.26
N THR A 105 12.57 9.46 -4.94
CA THR A 105 12.18 9.31 -6.34
C THR A 105 13.40 9.32 -7.25
N ASP A 106 14.29 10.29 -7.10
CA ASP A 106 15.50 10.40 -7.94
C ASP A 106 16.49 9.28 -7.68
N TYR A 107 16.69 8.93 -6.40
CA TYR A 107 17.53 7.80 -6.00
C TYR A 107 17.02 6.49 -6.62
N SER A 108 15.72 6.21 -6.47
CA SER A 108 15.12 4.99 -7.02
C SER A 108 15.12 4.98 -8.54
N ARG A 109 14.85 6.13 -9.19
CA ARG A 109 14.93 6.28 -10.65
C ARG A 109 16.32 5.93 -11.17
N LYS A 110 17.39 6.44 -10.54
CA LYS A 110 18.78 6.13 -10.91
C LYS A 110 19.07 4.63 -10.81
N ASN A 111 18.58 3.98 -9.75
CA ASN A 111 18.78 2.55 -9.57
C ASN A 111 18.02 1.72 -10.61
N ILE A 112 16.77 2.08 -10.92
CA ILE A 112 15.99 1.42 -11.97
C ILE A 112 16.68 1.60 -13.34
N LEU A 113 17.10 2.82 -13.68
CA LEU A 113 17.78 3.11 -14.96
C LEU A 113 19.18 2.49 -15.05
N GLY A 114 19.82 2.23 -13.90
CA GLY A 114 21.10 1.52 -13.83
C GLY A 114 20.99 0.05 -14.23
N GLU A 115 19.89 -0.61 -13.86
CA GLU A 115 19.60 -2.00 -14.24
C GLU A 115 18.91 -2.08 -15.61
N TYR A 116 17.91 -1.23 -15.83
CA TYR A 116 17.10 -1.18 -17.03
C TYR A 116 17.16 0.22 -17.66
N ALA A 117 18.15 0.44 -18.53
CA ALA A 117 18.40 1.76 -19.13
C ALA A 117 17.24 2.32 -19.96
N THR A 118 16.34 1.46 -20.46
CA THR A 118 15.21 1.84 -21.30
C THR A 118 13.94 1.11 -20.89
N LEU A 119 12.79 1.71 -21.22
CA LEU A 119 11.51 1.04 -21.05
C LEU A 119 11.49 -0.32 -21.78
N ASP A 120 12.03 -0.40 -23.00
CA ASP A 120 12.05 -1.66 -23.75
C ASP A 120 12.89 -2.74 -23.06
N SER A 121 14.03 -2.40 -22.44
CA SER A 121 14.81 -3.37 -21.66
C SER A 121 14.03 -3.88 -20.46
N PHE A 122 13.32 -2.98 -19.75
CA PHE A 122 12.47 -3.37 -18.63
C PHE A 122 11.30 -4.25 -19.09
N LEU A 123 10.59 -3.88 -20.16
CA LEU A 123 9.48 -4.66 -20.69
C LEU A 123 9.92 -6.05 -21.16
N ARG A 124 11.11 -6.19 -21.75
CA ARG A 124 11.64 -7.49 -22.14
C ARG A 124 11.90 -8.38 -20.92
N ALA A 125 12.61 -7.85 -19.93
CA ALA A 125 12.87 -8.57 -18.68
C ALA A 125 11.57 -8.94 -17.97
N TRP A 126 10.66 -7.97 -17.83
CA TRP A 126 9.35 -8.17 -17.24
C TRP A 126 8.56 -9.26 -17.94
N ASN A 127 8.53 -9.29 -19.27
CA ASN A 127 7.76 -10.30 -20.01
C ASN A 127 8.45 -11.67 -20.09
N SER A 128 9.78 -11.73 -20.01
CA SER A 128 10.53 -13.00 -20.06
C SER A 128 10.53 -13.75 -18.74
N GLU A 129 10.47 -13.03 -17.62
CA GLU A 129 10.58 -13.65 -16.29
C GLU A 129 9.33 -14.46 -15.93
N GLU A 130 9.53 -15.64 -15.32
CA GLU A 130 8.41 -16.50 -14.95
C GLU A 130 7.65 -15.96 -13.74
N LYS A 131 8.36 -15.33 -12.81
CA LYS A 131 7.82 -14.71 -11.60
C LYS A 131 8.12 -13.23 -11.59
N LYS A 132 7.12 -12.38 -11.70
CA LYS A 132 7.30 -10.92 -11.68
C LYS A 132 7.86 -10.45 -10.35
N GLN A 133 7.60 -11.22 -9.28
CA GLN A 133 8.17 -10.93 -7.98
C GLN A 133 9.70 -10.95 -7.97
N ALA A 134 10.34 -11.79 -8.79
CA ALA A 134 11.80 -11.84 -8.83
C ALA A 134 12.42 -10.50 -9.29
N ILE A 135 11.77 -9.82 -10.24
CA ILE A 135 12.22 -8.49 -10.71
C ILE A 135 11.99 -7.43 -9.63
N ILE A 136 10.87 -7.52 -8.91
CA ILE A 136 10.56 -6.61 -7.81
C ILE A 136 11.61 -6.77 -6.70
N ASP A 137 11.92 -8.01 -6.31
CA ASP A 137 12.91 -8.34 -5.29
C ASP A 137 14.31 -7.85 -5.72
N GLU A 138 14.70 -8.11 -6.97
CA GLU A 138 15.98 -7.64 -7.52
C GLU A 138 16.09 -6.11 -7.47
N LEU A 139 15.05 -5.39 -7.89
CA LEU A 139 15.06 -3.93 -7.83
C LEU A 139 15.15 -3.44 -6.38
N GLN A 140 14.47 -4.09 -5.43
CA GLN A 140 14.59 -3.76 -4.01
C GLN A 140 16.01 -3.97 -3.49
N GLU A 141 16.66 -5.08 -3.85
CA GLU A 141 18.07 -5.36 -3.51
C GLU A 141 19.04 -4.33 -4.10
N ARG A 142 18.71 -3.80 -5.29
CA ARG A 142 19.44 -2.70 -5.94
C ARG A 142 19.18 -1.32 -5.31
N GLY A 143 18.30 -1.25 -4.30
CA GLY A 143 17.99 -0.01 -3.61
C GLY A 143 16.81 0.75 -4.19
N VAL A 144 15.87 0.09 -4.88
CA VAL A 144 14.60 0.72 -5.28
C VAL A 144 13.64 0.65 -4.11
N LEU A 145 13.27 1.81 -3.56
CA LEU A 145 12.45 1.90 -2.35
C LEU A 145 10.95 1.92 -2.70
N LEU A 146 10.42 0.82 -3.25
CA LEU A 146 9.04 0.75 -3.77
C LEU A 146 7.96 1.16 -2.77
N GLU A 147 8.07 0.74 -1.51
CA GLU A 147 7.08 1.12 -0.47
C GLU A 147 7.09 2.63 -0.21
N ALA A 148 8.28 3.24 -0.17
CA ALA A 148 8.40 4.68 0.00
C ALA A 148 7.85 5.45 -1.22
N LEU A 149 8.12 4.96 -2.43
CA LEU A 149 7.58 5.53 -3.66
C LEU A 149 6.05 5.42 -3.69
N ARG A 150 5.48 4.30 -3.23
CA ARG A 150 4.03 4.08 -3.13
C ARG A 150 3.38 5.05 -2.16
N GLN A 151 4.03 5.32 -1.03
CA GLN A 151 3.56 6.32 -0.07
C GLN A 151 3.58 7.74 -0.64
N ILE A 152 4.66 8.10 -1.34
CA ILE A 152 4.79 9.42 -2.01
C ILE A 152 3.75 9.59 -3.11
N ALA A 153 3.47 8.53 -3.89
CA ALA A 153 2.45 8.55 -4.93
C ALA A 153 1.01 8.72 -4.38
N GLY A 154 0.79 8.49 -3.09
CA GLY A 154 -0.50 8.68 -2.43
C GLY A 154 -1.60 7.70 -2.87
N ASN A 155 -1.29 6.74 -3.74
CA ASN A 155 -2.24 5.77 -4.28
C ASN A 155 -1.70 4.34 -4.18
N LYS A 156 -2.24 3.58 -3.23
CA LYS A 156 -1.85 2.18 -2.97
C LYS A 156 -2.36 1.20 -4.03
N ASP A 157 -3.30 1.64 -4.87
CA ASP A 157 -3.92 0.79 -5.89
C ASP A 157 -3.11 0.75 -7.19
N ILE A 158 -2.10 1.62 -7.35
CA ILE A 158 -1.14 1.58 -8.45
C ILE A 158 -0.39 0.24 -8.41
N ASP A 159 -0.30 -0.44 -9.55
CA ASP A 159 0.48 -1.68 -9.67
C ASP A 159 1.99 -1.40 -9.55
N ASP A 160 2.77 -2.31 -8.96
CA ASP A 160 4.22 -2.13 -8.85
C ASP A 160 4.89 -1.91 -10.22
N PHE A 161 4.43 -2.63 -11.25
CA PHE A 161 4.89 -2.44 -12.62
C PHE A 161 4.66 -1.01 -13.11
N ASP A 162 3.48 -0.46 -12.86
CA ASP A 162 3.11 0.90 -13.26
C ASP A 162 3.85 1.95 -12.46
N LEU A 163 4.05 1.72 -11.17
CA LEU A 163 4.86 2.59 -10.31
C LEU A 163 6.30 2.66 -10.83
N ILE A 164 6.91 1.52 -11.14
CA ILE A 164 8.26 1.47 -11.73
C ILE A 164 8.28 2.21 -13.07
N CYS A 165 7.29 1.95 -13.94
CA CYS A 165 7.21 2.60 -15.25
C CYS A 165 7.04 4.13 -15.14
N HIS A 166 6.24 4.59 -14.18
CA HIS A 166 6.01 6.00 -13.93
C HIS A 166 7.26 6.71 -13.45
N ILE A 167 7.96 6.12 -12.48
CA ILE A 167 9.14 6.72 -11.86
C ILE A 167 10.34 6.75 -12.82
N ALA A 168 10.56 5.66 -13.56
CA ALA A 168 11.75 5.52 -14.41
C ALA A 168 11.58 6.06 -15.83
N TYR A 169 10.37 6.02 -16.39
CA TYR A 169 10.14 6.27 -17.81
C TYR A 169 8.99 7.26 -18.09
N ASP A 170 8.55 8.00 -17.07
CA ASP A 170 7.51 9.03 -17.16
C ASP A 170 6.20 8.54 -17.81
N LYS A 171 5.85 7.27 -17.60
CA LYS A 171 4.57 6.71 -18.04
C LYS A 171 3.45 7.09 -17.08
N ALA A 172 2.24 7.28 -17.60
CA ALA A 172 1.06 7.41 -16.75
C ALA A 172 0.81 6.06 -16.03
N PRO A 173 0.75 6.04 -14.69
CA PRO A 173 0.57 4.80 -13.96
C PRO A 173 -0.88 4.33 -14.04
N LEU A 174 -1.07 3.03 -14.17
CA LEU A 174 -2.38 2.39 -14.00
C LEU A 174 -2.52 1.72 -12.63
N THR A 175 -3.74 1.67 -12.15
CA THR A 175 -4.14 0.85 -11.01
C THR A 175 -4.29 -0.61 -11.39
N LYS A 176 -4.17 -1.51 -10.40
CA LYS A 176 -4.46 -2.94 -10.56
C LYS A 176 -5.88 -3.16 -11.10
N ALA A 177 -6.84 -2.35 -10.65
CA ALA A 177 -8.22 -2.37 -11.14
C ALA A 177 -8.33 -2.03 -12.62
N GLU A 178 -7.64 -0.98 -13.07
CA GLU A 178 -7.61 -0.59 -14.49
C GLU A 178 -6.99 -1.68 -15.36
N ARG A 179 -5.88 -2.29 -14.93
CA ARG A 179 -5.27 -3.42 -15.65
C ARG A 179 -6.22 -4.61 -15.78
N ALA A 180 -6.83 -5.04 -14.67
CA ALA A 180 -7.79 -6.15 -14.71
C ALA A 180 -8.99 -5.85 -15.61
N ASN A 181 -9.49 -4.61 -15.59
CA ASN A 181 -10.58 -4.18 -16.45
C ASN A 181 -10.19 -4.13 -17.92
N ASN A 182 -8.95 -3.77 -18.25
CA ASN A 182 -8.44 -3.82 -19.62
C ASN A 182 -8.41 -5.25 -20.16
N VAL A 183 -8.01 -6.24 -19.34
CA VAL A 183 -8.08 -7.67 -19.71
C VAL A 183 -9.52 -8.09 -20.01
N ARG A 184 -10.48 -7.67 -19.17
CA ARG A 184 -11.91 -7.95 -19.40
C ARG A 184 -12.41 -7.32 -20.69
N LYS A 185 -12.08 -6.05 -20.95
CA LYS A 185 -12.48 -5.32 -22.16
C LYS A 185 -11.92 -5.93 -23.44
N ARG A 186 -10.70 -6.47 -23.41
CA ARG A 186 -10.09 -7.20 -24.54
C ARG A 186 -10.74 -8.57 -24.78
N GLY A 187 -11.57 -9.04 -23.86
CA GLY A 187 -12.29 -10.29 -24.00
C GLY A 187 -11.43 -11.54 -23.87
N TYR A 188 -10.24 -11.43 -23.25
CA TYR A 188 -9.33 -12.58 -23.07
C TYR A 188 -10.02 -13.77 -22.40
N LEU A 189 -10.88 -13.49 -21.40
CA LEU A 189 -11.60 -14.51 -20.66
C LEU A 189 -12.56 -15.34 -21.53
N TYR A 190 -13.07 -14.79 -22.65
CA TYR A 190 -13.98 -15.50 -23.55
C TYR A 190 -13.31 -16.63 -24.36
N LYS A 191 -11.97 -16.73 -24.32
CA LYS A 191 -11.24 -17.90 -24.83
C LYS A 191 -11.53 -19.16 -24.00
N TYR A 192 -12.00 -18.98 -22.77
CA TYR A 192 -12.37 -20.04 -21.83
C TYR A 192 -13.88 -20.04 -21.63
N SER A 193 -14.42 -21.19 -21.19
CA SER A 193 -15.85 -21.36 -20.96
C SER A 193 -16.13 -22.03 -19.62
N GLY A 194 -17.30 -21.73 -19.05
CA GLY A 194 -17.78 -22.35 -17.81
C GLY A 194 -16.80 -22.13 -16.65
N LEU A 195 -16.52 -23.21 -15.91
CA LEU A 195 -15.73 -23.13 -14.67
C LEU A 195 -14.30 -22.57 -14.88
N ALA A 196 -13.67 -22.82 -16.03
CA ALA A 196 -12.34 -22.28 -16.32
C ALA A 196 -12.35 -20.75 -16.42
N GLN A 197 -13.39 -20.20 -17.05
CA GLN A 197 -13.58 -18.75 -17.17
C GLN A 197 -13.84 -18.12 -15.81
N GLU A 198 -14.67 -18.74 -14.98
CA GLU A 198 -14.94 -18.29 -13.60
C GLU A 198 -13.69 -18.26 -12.74
N VAL A 199 -12.83 -19.28 -12.84
CA VAL A 199 -11.54 -19.34 -12.13
C VAL A 199 -10.64 -18.18 -12.57
N LEU A 200 -10.48 -17.93 -13.87
CA LEU A 200 -9.65 -16.81 -14.35
C LEU A 200 -10.23 -15.44 -13.96
N SER A 201 -11.56 -15.29 -13.96
CA SER A 201 -12.20 -14.07 -13.48
C SER A 201 -11.91 -13.83 -11.99
N ALA A 202 -12.01 -14.87 -11.17
CA ALA A 202 -11.71 -14.78 -9.74
C ALA A 202 -10.22 -14.51 -9.46
N LEU A 203 -9.31 -15.03 -10.29
CA LEU A 203 -7.88 -14.68 -10.23
C LEU A 203 -7.65 -13.20 -10.56
N LEU A 204 -8.32 -12.66 -11.57
CA LEU A 204 -8.25 -11.22 -11.86
C LEU A 204 -8.78 -10.38 -10.70
N ASP A 205 -9.88 -10.79 -10.07
CA ASP A 205 -10.40 -10.10 -8.87
C ASP A 205 -9.40 -10.14 -7.71
N LYS A 206 -8.69 -11.26 -7.54
CA LYS A 206 -7.62 -11.34 -6.54
C LYS A 206 -6.45 -10.43 -6.87
N TYR A 207 -6.00 -10.41 -8.12
CA TYR A 207 -4.98 -9.49 -8.59
C TYR A 207 -5.34 -8.02 -8.33
N MET A 208 -6.60 -7.62 -8.52
CA MET A 208 -7.05 -6.24 -8.24
C MET A 208 -6.80 -5.81 -6.80
N ASN A 209 -6.98 -6.73 -5.86
CA ASN A 209 -6.87 -6.45 -4.42
C ASN A 209 -5.42 -6.62 -3.93
N GLU A 210 -4.81 -7.77 -4.24
CA GLU A 210 -3.59 -8.24 -3.58
C GLU A 210 -2.33 -8.12 -4.48
N GLY A 211 -2.49 -7.90 -5.79
CA GLY A 211 -1.40 -7.74 -6.75
C GLY A 211 -0.95 -9.04 -7.42
N ILE A 212 0.19 -8.99 -8.11
CA ILE A 212 0.68 -10.06 -9.00
C ILE A 212 1.20 -11.28 -8.25
N GLN A 213 1.70 -11.09 -7.03
CA GLN A 213 2.33 -12.13 -6.20
C GLN A 213 1.40 -13.33 -5.96
N ASP A 214 0.13 -13.06 -5.64
CA ASP A 214 -0.78 -14.11 -5.24
C ASP A 214 -1.25 -14.97 -6.41
N ILE A 215 -1.44 -14.37 -7.60
CA ILE A 215 -1.90 -15.13 -8.77
C ILE A 215 -0.82 -16.01 -9.39
N GLU A 216 0.45 -15.81 -9.04
CA GLU A 216 1.57 -16.68 -9.41
C GLU A 216 1.66 -17.95 -8.54
N ASN A 217 1.08 -17.93 -7.33
CA ASN A 217 1.17 -19.04 -6.40
C ASN A 217 -0.02 -20.02 -6.57
N LEU A 218 0.29 -21.28 -6.86
CA LEU A 218 -0.70 -22.37 -6.93
C LEU A 218 -1.50 -22.55 -5.63
N GLU A 219 -0.94 -22.16 -4.49
CA GLU A 219 -1.63 -22.24 -3.19
C GLU A 219 -2.87 -21.33 -3.14
N ILE A 220 -2.96 -20.31 -3.99
CA ILE A 220 -4.15 -19.45 -4.07
C ILE A 220 -5.40 -20.25 -4.39
N LEU A 221 -5.27 -21.36 -5.14
CA LEU A 221 -6.40 -22.25 -5.47
C LEU A 221 -6.97 -22.98 -4.25
N SER A 222 -6.24 -22.99 -3.14
CA SER A 222 -6.70 -23.53 -1.85
C SER A 222 -7.42 -22.50 -0.99
N ASN A 223 -7.55 -21.24 -1.45
CA ASN A 223 -8.18 -20.15 -0.72
C ASN A 223 -9.57 -19.83 -1.30
N ASP A 224 -10.36 -19.04 -0.58
CA ASP A 224 -11.61 -18.52 -1.12
C ASP A 224 -11.33 -17.41 -2.17
N PRO A 225 -12.14 -17.34 -3.25
CA PRO A 225 -13.32 -18.14 -3.53
C PRO A 225 -13.03 -19.47 -4.26
N PHE A 226 -11.78 -19.86 -4.49
CA PHE A 226 -11.42 -20.99 -5.35
C PHE A 226 -11.84 -22.35 -4.79
N ARG A 227 -11.93 -22.49 -3.46
CA ARG A 227 -12.46 -23.70 -2.79
C ARG A 227 -13.80 -24.15 -3.33
N LYS A 228 -14.67 -23.20 -3.74
CA LYS A 228 -16.00 -23.50 -4.29
C LYS A 228 -15.93 -24.16 -5.68
N PHE A 229 -14.84 -23.95 -6.42
CA PHE A 229 -14.62 -24.54 -7.75
C PHE A 229 -14.03 -25.96 -7.65
N GLY A 230 -13.43 -26.30 -6.50
CA GLY A 230 -12.96 -27.64 -6.15
C GLY A 230 -11.51 -27.66 -5.68
N THR A 231 -10.90 -28.85 -5.66
CA THR A 231 -9.48 -28.98 -5.27
C THR A 231 -8.56 -28.36 -6.33
N PRO A 232 -7.34 -27.90 -5.97
CA PRO A 232 -6.38 -27.34 -6.92
C PRO A 232 -6.11 -28.25 -8.13
N MET A 233 -6.05 -29.57 -7.93
CA MET A 233 -5.92 -30.54 -9.02
C MET A 233 -7.14 -30.57 -9.95
N LYS A 234 -8.36 -30.45 -9.41
CA LYS A 234 -9.59 -30.39 -10.22
C LYS A 234 -9.60 -29.11 -11.06
N ILE A 235 -9.21 -27.98 -10.47
CA ILE A 235 -9.09 -26.71 -11.18
C ILE A 235 -8.04 -26.82 -12.28
N ALA A 236 -6.84 -27.34 -11.98
CA ALA A 236 -5.78 -27.51 -12.97
C ALA A 236 -6.22 -28.39 -14.16
N LYS A 237 -7.03 -29.44 -13.93
CA LYS A 237 -7.59 -30.27 -15.01
C LYS A 237 -8.45 -29.49 -16.00
N LEU A 238 -9.12 -28.41 -15.59
CA LEU A 238 -9.90 -27.55 -16.49
C LEU A 238 -9.03 -26.91 -17.58
N PHE A 239 -7.73 -26.74 -17.31
CA PHE A 239 -6.75 -26.14 -18.21
C PHE A 239 -5.87 -27.18 -18.91
N GLY A 240 -6.18 -28.47 -18.82
CA GLY A 240 -5.33 -29.54 -19.37
C GLY A 240 -4.28 -30.07 -18.39
N GLY A 241 -4.43 -29.82 -17.10
CA GLY A 241 -3.53 -30.28 -16.03
C GLY A 241 -2.63 -29.17 -15.50
N LYS A 242 -1.63 -29.55 -14.68
CA LYS A 242 -0.74 -28.58 -14.00
C LYS A 242 -0.01 -27.68 -15.00
N SER A 243 0.54 -28.26 -16.07
CA SER A 243 1.26 -27.52 -17.11
C SER A 243 0.35 -26.52 -17.83
N GLY A 244 -0.86 -26.96 -18.21
CA GLY A 244 -1.83 -26.10 -18.88
C GLY A 244 -2.35 -24.98 -18.00
N TYR A 245 -2.54 -25.21 -16.69
CA TYR A 245 -2.85 -24.14 -15.75
C TYR A 245 -1.71 -23.11 -15.65
N ILE A 246 -0.46 -23.56 -15.49
CA ILE A 246 0.70 -22.66 -15.45
C ILE A 246 0.78 -21.82 -16.73
N GLN A 247 0.52 -22.44 -17.89
CA GLN A 247 0.47 -21.70 -19.15
C GLN A 247 -0.67 -20.68 -19.19
N ALA A 248 -1.87 -21.03 -18.73
CA ALA A 248 -3.00 -20.12 -18.65
C ALA A 248 -2.73 -18.91 -17.73
N ILE A 249 -2.02 -19.11 -16.62
CA ILE A 249 -1.56 -18.02 -15.74
C ILE A 249 -0.55 -17.14 -16.47
N ARG A 250 0.47 -17.70 -17.12
CA ARG A 250 1.44 -16.91 -17.90
C ARG A 250 0.77 -16.08 -18.99
N ASP A 251 -0.22 -16.65 -19.67
CA ASP A 251 -0.96 -15.95 -20.71
C ASP A 251 -1.86 -14.86 -20.10
N LEU A 252 -2.50 -15.12 -18.96
CA LEU A 252 -3.24 -14.09 -18.23
C LEU A 252 -2.34 -12.92 -17.80
N GLN A 253 -1.13 -13.21 -17.30
CA GLN A 253 -0.16 -12.18 -16.92
C GLN A 253 0.28 -11.33 -18.10
N LYS A 254 0.55 -11.96 -19.25
CA LYS A 254 0.85 -11.22 -20.48
C LYS A 254 -0.29 -10.29 -20.86
N GLU A 255 -1.54 -10.69 -20.64
CA GLU A 255 -2.70 -9.85 -20.94
C GLU A 255 -2.87 -8.71 -19.92
N ILE A 256 -2.61 -8.96 -18.63
CA ILE A 256 -2.58 -7.94 -17.57
C ILE A 256 -1.57 -6.84 -17.90
N TYR A 257 -0.39 -7.22 -18.40
CA TYR A 257 0.71 -6.32 -18.70
C TYR A 257 0.82 -5.91 -20.17
N ALA A 258 -0.04 -6.41 -21.05
CA ALA A 258 -0.15 -5.95 -22.42
C ALA A 258 -0.67 -4.50 -22.41
N ALA A 259 0.05 -3.62 -23.10
CA ALA A 259 -0.12 -2.16 -23.12
C ALA A 259 -1.57 -1.70 -23.30
#